data_AF-C5NVK7-F1
#
_entry.id   AF-C5NVK7-F1
#
_cell.length_a   1.000
_cell.length_b   1.000
_cell.length_c   1.000
_cell.angle_alpha   90.00
_cell.angle_beta   90.00
_cell.angle_gamma   90.00
#
_symmetry.space_group_name_H-M   'P 1'
#
loop_
_entity.id
_entity.type
_entity.pdbx_description
1 polymer ?
#
loop_
_entity_poly.entity_id
_entity_poly.type
_entity_poly.pdbx_seq_one_letter_code
_entity_poly.pdbx_strand_id
1 'polypeptide(L)'
;MNKLLKTTGIFILGIGLITSCTDKVAQKIDSNNNNIASEVATTEETTTSLANLQKEVEHIKQTDSNVSSNIINNKPTTQVATPARKNTTIQQTTQTGKHDLTKAGEILQPMAYGMLNLKGSSTANVVRFIASNDGSDNVVKLINLTKVLDLLNTYNAQTFHKQDVLQRLQNDKKIEFVQLNNRVTDFSKQNLEKLMNHKNKVVYFAKDQVFLVKSDIGYGGATDAIFMPVEKWEVKGDRVLIPYENIATRKPVGMMTLRLNNKNYESGANRTMYYVEKFELY
;
A
#
# COMPACT_ATOMS: atom_id res chain seq x y z
N MET A 1 -13.66 -51.27 -23.04
CA MET A 1 -12.25 -51.20 -22.58
C MET A 1 -11.78 -49.76 -22.71
N ASN A 2 -11.61 -49.08 -21.57
CA ASN A 2 -11.15 -47.69 -21.48
C ASN A 2 -9.63 -47.63 -21.70
N LYS A 3 -9.15 -46.69 -22.52
CA LYS A 3 -7.76 -46.23 -22.48
C LYS A 3 -7.75 -44.77 -22.03
N LEU A 4 -7.52 -44.59 -20.74
CA LEU A 4 -7.28 -43.30 -20.10
C LEU A 4 -5.81 -42.91 -20.36
N LEU A 5 -5.59 -41.86 -21.15
CA LEU A 5 -4.27 -41.28 -21.33
C LEU A 5 -3.94 -40.47 -20.06
N LYS A 6 -2.98 -40.94 -19.25
CA LYS A 6 -2.47 -40.20 -18.11
C LYS A 6 -1.50 -39.13 -18.63
N THR A 7 -1.97 -37.89 -18.70
CA THR A 7 -1.09 -36.73 -18.93
C THR A 7 -0.42 -36.38 -17.60
N THR A 8 0.82 -36.81 -17.45
CA THR A 8 1.71 -36.39 -16.35
C THR A 8 2.08 -34.92 -16.58
N GLY A 9 1.40 -34.01 -15.89
CA GLY A 9 1.76 -32.59 -15.87
C GLY A 9 3.01 -32.37 -15.02
N ILE A 10 4.13 -32.05 -15.67
CA ILE A 10 5.35 -31.58 -15.02
C ILE A 10 5.08 -30.14 -14.54
N PHE A 11 4.95 -29.95 -13.23
CA PHE A 11 4.98 -28.61 -12.63
C PHE A 11 6.43 -28.17 -12.49
N ILE A 12 6.82 -27.16 -13.26
CA ILE A 12 8.10 -26.47 -13.09
C ILE A 12 7.97 -25.66 -11.80
N LEU A 13 8.60 -26.17 -10.73
CA LEU A 13 8.86 -25.42 -9.52
C LEU A 13 9.78 -24.26 -9.91
N GLY A 14 9.27 -23.03 -9.83
CA GLY A 14 10.11 -21.83 -9.94
C GLY A 14 11.03 -21.75 -8.73
N ILE A 15 12.17 -22.43 -8.80
CA ILE A 15 13.26 -22.28 -7.84
C ILE A 15 13.85 -20.89 -8.07
N GLY A 16 13.41 -19.91 -7.29
CA GLY A 16 14.19 -18.70 -7.07
C GLY A 16 15.48 -19.10 -6.36
N LEU A 17 16.57 -19.20 -7.12
CA LEU A 17 17.91 -19.39 -6.57
C LEU A 17 18.29 -18.15 -5.76
N ILE A 18 18.04 -18.19 -4.45
CA ILE A 18 18.69 -17.28 -3.49
C ILE A 18 20.09 -17.81 -3.22
N THR A 19 21.06 -17.40 -4.05
CA THR A 19 22.46 -17.45 -3.63
C THR A 19 22.71 -16.31 -2.66
N SER A 20 22.66 -16.60 -1.37
CA SER A 20 23.28 -15.74 -0.36
C SER A 20 24.28 -16.56 0.44
N CYS A 21 25.47 -16.76 -0.12
CA CYS A 21 26.66 -16.98 0.69
C CYS A 21 27.25 -15.60 0.97
N THR A 22 27.08 -15.12 2.20
CA THR A 22 28.00 -14.15 2.80
C THR A 22 28.28 -14.63 4.20
N ASP A 23 29.43 -15.30 4.33
CA ASP A 23 30.04 -15.60 5.62
C ASP A 23 30.29 -14.28 6.35
N LYS A 24 29.57 -14.04 7.43
CA LYS A 24 29.93 -13.00 8.39
C LYS A 24 31.12 -13.50 9.20
N VAL A 25 32.33 -13.13 8.77
CA VAL A 25 33.51 -13.16 9.64
C VAL A 25 33.34 -12.05 10.68
N ALA A 26 33.22 -12.44 11.95
CA ALA A 26 33.25 -11.52 13.07
C ALA A 26 34.67 -10.96 13.23
N GLN A 27 34.86 -9.66 12.91
CA GLN A 27 36.05 -8.94 13.35
C GLN A 27 35.81 -8.31 14.72
N LYS A 28 36.57 -8.81 15.67
CA LYS A 28 36.76 -8.30 17.03
C LYS A 28 37.35 -6.88 16.95
N ILE A 29 36.69 -5.89 17.56
CA ILE A 29 37.24 -4.55 17.75
C ILE A 29 38.13 -4.62 19.00
N ASP A 30 39.45 -4.57 18.80
CA ASP A 30 40.39 -4.25 19.87
C ASP A 30 40.53 -2.73 19.95
N SER A 31 40.16 -2.15 21.09
CA SER A 31 40.36 -0.73 21.38
C SER A 31 41.85 -0.44 21.56
N ASN A 32 42.43 0.45 20.74
CA ASN A 32 43.59 1.25 21.14
C ASN A 32 43.74 2.54 20.33
N ASN A 33 44.22 3.54 21.06
CA ASN A 33 44.33 4.98 20.86
C ASN A 33 45.14 5.42 19.61
N ASN A 34 44.77 6.55 18.97
CA ASN A 34 45.63 7.73 18.77
C ASN A 34 45.09 8.75 17.73
N ASN A 35 45.27 10.02 18.07
CA ASN A 35 44.89 11.25 17.37
C ASN A 35 45.59 11.47 16.03
N ILE A 36 44.87 11.97 15.00
CA ILE A 36 45.40 12.91 13.98
C ILE A 36 44.28 13.90 13.58
N ALA A 37 44.59 15.18 13.66
CA ALA A 37 43.74 16.31 13.26
C ALA A 37 43.78 16.55 11.74
N SER A 38 42.68 17.03 11.16
CA SER A 38 42.70 17.93 10.00
C SER A 38 41.40 18.72 9.91
N GLU A 39 41.59 20.00 9.61
CA GLU A 39 40.67 21.13 9.65
C GLU A 39 39.50 20.99 8.67
N VAL A 40 38.31 21.45 9.07
CA VAL A 40 37.24 21.82 8.14
C VAL A 40 36.85 23.27 8.43
N ALA A 41 37.18 24.12 7.47
CA ALA A 41 36.81 25.51 7.42
C ALA A 41 35.29 25.67 7.43
N THR A 42 34.80 26.49 8.37
CA THR A 42 33.50 27.13 8.34
C THR A 42 33.36 27.95 7.05
N THR A 43 32.39 27.61 6.21
CA THR A 43 31.91 28.52 5.15
C THR A 43 30.45 28.84 5.46
N GLU A 44 30.21 30.10 5.83
CA GLU A 44 28.90 30.67 6.09
C GLU A 44 28.08 30.72 4.79
N GLU A 45 27.02 29.91 4.70
CA GLU A 45 26.00 30.10 3.66
C GLU A 45 25.04 31.23 4.09
N THR A 46 25.29 32.38 3.47
CA THR A 46 24.50 33.61 3.41
C THR A 46 22.98 33.44 3.62
N THR A 47 22.49 34.08 4.68
CA THR A 47 21.09 34.32 5.07
C THR A 47 20.25 35.07 4.01
N THR A 48 20.84 35.47 2.88
CA THR A 48 20.19 36.23 1.81
C THR A 48 19.34 35.35 0.87
N SER A 49 19.61 34.04 0.78
CA SER A 49 18.90 33.13 -0.15
C SER A 49 17.53 32.66 0.37
N LEU A 50 17.38 32.53 1.70
CA LEU A 50 16.11 32.17 2.35
C LEU A 50 15.08 33.32 2.29
N ALA A 51 15.54 34.57 2.35
CA ALA A 51 14.67 35.76 2.29
C ALA A 51 14.00 35.93 0.91
N ASN A 52 14.64 35.46 -0.17
CA ASN A 52 14.09 35.56 -1.52
C ASN A 52 12.97 34.53 -1.78
N LEU A 53 13.03 33.36 -1.15
CA LEU A 53 11.94 32.36 -1.21
C LEU A 53 10.71 32.77 -0.39
N GLN A 54 10.89 33.52 0.70
CA GLN A 54 9.76 34.05 1.47
C GLN A 54 9.05 35.22 0.76
N LYS A 55 9.78 36.05 0.02
CA LYS A 55 9.18 37.13 -0.79
C LYS A 55 8.31 36.62 -1.95
N GLU A 56 8.65 35.47 -2.54
CA GLU A 56 7.86 34.87 -3.62
C GLU A 56 6.53 34.28 -3.11
N VAL A 57 6.47 33.86 -1.85
CA VAL A 57 5.24 33.33 -1.21
C VAL A 57 4.28 34.45 -0.78
N GLU A 58 4.78 35.63 -0.41
CA GLU A 58 3.93 36.77 -0.03
C GLU A 58 3.30 37.47 -1.25
N HIS A 59 3.96 37.47 -2.41
CA HIS A 59 3.44 38.12 -3.62
C HIS A 59 2.24 37.38 -4.25
N ILE A 60 2.00 36.12 -3.89
CA ILE A 60 0.89 35.29 -4.39
C ILE A 60 -0.38 35.44 -3.52
N LYS A 61 -0.30 36.05 -2.33
CA LYS A 61 -1.45 36.26 -1.44
C LYS A 61 -2.22 37.57 -1.66
N GLN A 62 -1.76 38.46 -2.54
CA GLN A 62 -2.35 39.80 -2.72
C GLN A 62 -3.17 40.00 -4.00
N THR A 63 -3.43 38.97 -4.78
CA THR A 63 -4.33 39.05 -5.95
C THR A 63 -5.41 37.97 -5.84
N ASP A 64 -6.42 38.25 -5.01
CA ASP A 64 -7.82 37.79 -5.16
C ASP A 64 -8.67 38.38 -4.02
N SER A 65 -8.84 39.70 -4.08
CA SER A 65 -9.83 40.43 -3.28
C SER A 65 -10.69 41.24 -4.22
N ASN A 66 -11.80 40.66 -4.68
CA ASN A 66 -13.07 41.34 -5.02
C ASN A 66 -13.97 40.39 -5.81
N VAL A 67 -15.04 39.86 -5.19
CA VAL A 67 -16.46 40.03 -5.61
C VAL A 67 -17.38 39.56 -4.47
N SER A 68 -17.96 40.56 -3.82
CA SER A 68 -19.36 40.73 -3.36
C SER A 68 -20.15 39.58 -2.72
N SER A 69 -20.41 39.76 -1.43
CA SER A 69 -21.49 39.18 -0.63
C SER A 69 -22.88 39.62 -1.10
N ASN A 70 -23.84 38.71 -1.16
CA ASN A 70 -25.27 39.04 -1.03
C ASN A 70 -25.96 38.03 -0.09
N ILE A 71 -26.49 38.60 1.00
CA ILE A 71 -27.32 37.98 2.03
C ILE A 71 -28.78 38.14 1.58
N ILE A 72 -29.56 37.06 1.56
CA ILE A 72 -31.02 37.15 1.70
C ILE A 72 -31.50 36.06 2.67
N ASN A 73 -31.96 36.49 3.84
CA ASN A 73 -32.82 35.72 4.72
C ASN A 73 -34.27 35.79 4.20
N ASN A 74 -34.98 34.67 4.17
CA ASN A 74 -36.41 34.59 4.51
C ASN A 74 -36.82 33.13 4.78
N LYS A 75 -37.61 32.94 5.85
CA LYS A 75 -38.26 31.72 6.36
C LYS A 75 -39.74 32.11 6.64
N PRO A 76 -40.78 31.22 6.79
CA PRO A 76 -40.90 29.75 6.64
C PRO A 76 -42.11 29.24 5.79
N THR A 77 -42.15 27.90 5.65
CA THR A 77 -43.31 26.98 5.56
C THR A 77 -43.84 26.62 4.18
N THR A 78 -43.66 25.36 3.76
CA THR A 78 -44.75 24.39 3.55
C THR A 78 -44.16 22.97 3.62
N GLN A 79 -44.80 22.11 4.40
CA GLN A 79 -44.45 20.70 4.59
C GLN A 79 -44.67 19.91 3.29
N VAL A 80 -43.69 19.12 2.87
CA VAL A 80 -43.91 18.02 1.92
C VAL A 80 -43.19 16.79 2.43
N ALA A 81 -43.95 15.71 2.54
CA ALA A 81 -43.66 14.48 3.25
C ALA A 81 -42.42 13.73 2.75
N THR A 82 -41.73 13.12 3.70
CA THR A 82 -40.65 12.14 3.52
C THR A 82 -41.15 10.93 2.73
N PRO A 83 -40.54 10.55 1.60
CA PRO A 83 -40.75 9.22 1.06
C PRO A 83 -39.96 8.23 1.92
N ALA A 84 -40.70 7.40 2.65
CA ALA A 84 -40.19 6.26 3.39
C ALA A 84 -39.27 5.41 2.47
N ARG A 85 -38.00 5.28 2.87
CA ARG A 85 -37.04 4.39 2.22
C ARG A 85 -37.55 2.97 2.43
N LYS A 86 -38.12 2.39 1.37
CA LYS A 86 -38.57 1.00 1.34
C LYS A 86 -37.43 0.10 1.80
N ASN A 87 -37.66 -0.67 2.86
CA ASN A 87 -36.84 -1.81 3.23
C ASN A 87 -36.78 -2.73 2.02
N THR A 88 -35.67 -2.66 1.29
CA THR A 88 -35.36 -3.63 0.26
C THR A 88 -34.90 -4.85 1.01
N THR A 89 -35.77 -5.86 1.09
CA THR A 89 -35.37 -7.23 1.42
C THR A 89 -34.19 -7.56 0.53
N ILE A 90 -32.98 -7.61 1.11
CA ILE A 90 -31.82 -8.17 0.44
C ILE A 90 -32.16 -9.64 0.27
N GLN A 91 -32.70 -9.99 -0.89
CA GLN A 91 -32.60 -11.37 -1.35
C GLN A 91 -31.12 -11.68 -1.32
N GLN A 92 -30.72 -12.58 -0.43
CA GLN A 92 -29.44 -13.27 -0.54
C GLN A 92 -29.47 -14.02 -1.87
N THR A 93 -29.12 -13.32 -2.95
CA THR A 93 -28.54 -13.97 -4.11
C THR A 93 -27.29 -14.62 -3.58
N THR A 94 -27.36 -15.94 -3.40
CA THR A 94 -26.20 -16.80 -3.28
C THR A 94 -25.37 -16.52 -4.53
N GLN A 95 -24.39 -15.62 -4.43
CA GLN A 95 -23.32 -15.55 -5.41
C GLN A 95 -22.54 -16.85 -5.23
N THR A 96 -23.02 -17.93 -5.84
CA THR A 96 -22.16 -19.03 -6.27
C THR A 96 -21.31 -18.50 -7.42
N GLY A 97 -20.52 -17.45 -7.15
CA GLY A 97 -19.47 -17.03 -8.05
C GLY A 97 -18.56 -18.23 -8.22
N LYS A 98 -18.35 -18.66 -9.47
CA LYS A 98 -17.48 -19.79 -9.77
C LYS A 98 -16.10 -19.47 -9.18
N HIS A 99 -15.67 -20.26 -8.20
CA HIS A 99 -14.35 -20.10 -7.63
C HIS A 99 -13.27 -20.39 -8.67
N ASP A 100 -12.26 -19.52 -8.70
CA ASP A 100 -10.98 -19.77 -9.36
C ASP A 100 -9.89 -19.86 -8.28
N LEU A 101 -9.39 -21.07 -8.02
CA LEU A 101 -8.37 -21.27 -6.98
C LEU A 101 -6.98 -20.81 -7.45
N THR A 102 -6.75 -20.69 -8.76
CA THR A 102 -5.52 -20.09 -9.30
C THR A 102 -5.48 -18.61 -8.93
N LYS A 103 -6.61 -17.90 -9.10
CA LYS A 103 -6.75 -16.49 -8.67
C LYS A 103 -6.68 -16.30 -7.16
N ALA A 104 -7.13 -17.29 -6.38
CA ALA A 104 -6.90 -17.28 -4.94
C ALA A 104 -5.39 -17.38 -4.62
N GLY A 105 -4.66 -18.26 -5.31
CA GLY A 105 -3.21 -18.41 -5.15
C GLY A 105 -2.40 -17.16 -5.47
N GLU A 106 -2.84 -16.32 -6.40
CA GLU A 106 -2.16 -15.05 -6.74
C GLU A 106 -2.04 -14.07 -5.56
N ILE A 107 -2.95 -14.15 -4.57
CA ILE A 107 -2.92 -13.27 -3.39
C ILE A 107 -2.20 -13.90 -2.17
N LEU A 108 -1.73 -15.15 -2.31
CA LEU A 108 -1.10 -15.90 -1.23
C LEU A 108 0.40 -15.68 -1.16
N GLN A 109 0.78 -14.47 -0.77
CA GLN A 109 2.16 -14.14 -0.40
C GLN A 109 2.17 -13.75 1.08
N PRO A 110 2.68 -14.59 2.00
CA PRO A 110 2.63 -14.31 3.43
C PRO A 110 3.30 -12.96 3.79
N MET A 111 4.39 -12.63 3.10
CA MET A 111 5.07 -11.34 3.23
C MET A 111 4.19 -10.17 2.78
N ALA A 112 3.45 -10.33 1.68
CA ALA A 112 2.53 -9.32 1.20
C ALA A 112 1.39 -9.08 2.22
N TYR A 113 0.87 -10.12 2.86
CA TYR A 113 -0.11 -9.95 3.93
C TYR A 113 0.43 -9.10 5.08
N GLY A 114 1.64 -9.39 5.60
CA GLY A 114 2.24 -8.62 6.69
C GLY A 114 2.42 -7.13 6.37
N MET A 115 2.82 -6.82 5.13
CA MET A 115 3.06 -5.44 4.70
C MET A 115 1.80 -4.69 4.28
N LEU A 116 0.81 -5.39 3.71
CA LEU A 116 -0.41 -4.80 3.13
C LEU A 116 -1.62 -4.81 4.07
N ASN A 117 -1.56 -5.57 5.17
CA ASN A 117 -2.57 -5.56 6.21
C ASN A 117 -2.30 -4.45 7.25
N LEU A 118 -3.26 -3.54 7.40
CA LEU A 118 -3.14 -2.37 8.28
C LEU A 118 -3.26 -2.70 9.77
N LYS A 119 -3.47 -3.96 10.17
CA LYS A 119 -3.30 -4.37 11.58
C LYS A 119 -1.82 -4.49 11.96
N GLY A 120 -0.95 -4.81 10.99
CA GLY A 120 0.49 -4.99 11.19
C GLY A 120 1.36 -3.91 10.55
N SER A 121 0.78 -3.02 9.74
CA SER A 121 1.51 -2.06 8.90
C SER A 121 0.80 -0.69 8.85
N SER A 122 1.48 0.33 8.33
CA SER A 122 0.91 1.67 8.08
C SER A 122 0.55 1.86 6.61
N THR A 123 -0.34 2.82 6.32
CA THR A 123 -0.67 3.19 4.94
C THR A 123 0.57 3.67 4.17
N ALA A 124 1.49 4.37 4.84
CA ALA A 124 2.75 4.81 4.23
C ALA A 124 3.63 3.61 3.82
N ASN A 125 3.72 2.59 4.69
CA ASN A 125 4.45 1.36 4.39
C ASN A 125 3.85 0.61 3.20
N VAL A 126 2.52 0.60 3.04
CA VAL A 126 1.87 0.03 1.85
C VAL A 126 2.33 0.73 0.57
N VAL A 127 2.32 2.07 0.55
CA VAL A 127 2.76 2.83 -0.64
C VAL A 127 4.24 2.57 -0.94
N ARG A 128 5.09 2.52 0.09
CA ARG A 128 6.54 2.24 -0.08
C ARG A 128 6.83 0.82 -0.50
N PHE A 129 6.10 -0.17 0.03
CA PHE A 129 6.19 -1.56 -0.40
C PHE A 129 5.92 -1.67 -1.91
N ILE A 130 4.87 -1.00 -2.40
CA ILE A 130 4.54 -0.98 -3.82
C ILE A 130 5.68 -0.36 -4.66
N ALA A 131 6.26 0.74 -4.18
CA ALA A 131 7.38 1.42 -4.84
C ALA A 131 8.68 0.61 -4.86
N SER A 132 8.84 -0.30 -3.91
CA SER A 132 10.06 -1.08 -3.69
C SER A 132 10.00 -2.49 -4.26
N ASN A 133 8.85 -2.90 -4.81
CA ASN A 133 8.62 -4.27 -5.29
C ASN A 133 9.49 -4.66 -6.49
N ASP A 134 10.17 -3.70 -7.13
CA ASP A 134 11.16 -3.94 -8.19
C ASP A 134 12.61 -4.02 -7.69
N GLY A 135 12.82 -3.95 -6.37
CA GLY A 135 14.14 -4.04 -5.74
C GLY A 135 15.00 -2.78 -5.85
N SER A 136 14.46 -1.66 -6.33
CA SER A 136 15.21 -0.41 -6.44
C SER A 136 15.37 0.30 -5.09
N ASP A 137 16.55 0.89 -4.83
CA ASP A 137 16.82 1.70 -3.64
C ASP A 137 16.87 3.20 -3.96
N ASN A 138 16.23 4.02 -3.14
CA ASN A 138 16.29 5.48 -3.16
C ASN A 138 15.86 6.12 -4.50
N VAL A 139 15.08 5.39 -5.30
CA VAL A 139 14.53 5.87 -6.58
C VAL A 139 13.17 6.49 -6.34
N VAL A 140 12.91 7.66 -6.92
CA VAL A 140 11.60 8.29 -6.88
C VAL A 140 10.61 7.52 -7.77
N LYS A 141 9.47 7.13 -7.20
CA LYS A 141 8.42 6.35 -7.85
C LYS A 141 7.07 7.06 -7.76
N LEU A 142 6.25 6.85 -8.79
CA LEU A 142 4.88 7.30 -8.87
C LEU A 142 3.94 6.11 -8.69
N ILE A 143 3.05 6.18 -7.70
CA ILE A 143 2.12 5.12 -7.36
C ILE A 143 0.68 5.62 -7.49
N ASN A 144 -0.10 5.02 -8.39
CA ASN A 144 -1.52 5.35 -8.55
C ASN A 144 -2.32 5.02 -7.28
N LEU A 145 -3.21 5.94 -6.86
CA LEU A 145 -4.10 5.72 -5.72
C LEU A 145 -4.95 4.46 -5.89
N THR A 146 -5.45 4.18 -7.09
CA THR A 146 -6.26 2.99 -7.37
C THR A 146 -5.48 1.69 -7.14
N LYS A 147 -4.17 1.66 -7.43
CA LYS A 147 -3.31 0.51 -7.09
C LYS A 147 -3.19 0.33 -5.57
N VAL A 148 -3.06 1.43 -4.82
CA VAL A 148 -3.03 1.39 -3.34
C VAL A 148 -4.37 0.88 -2.81
N LEU A 149 -5.49 1.37 -3.33
CA LEU A 149 -6.83 0.95 -2.92
C LEU A 149 -7.09 -0.52 -3.24
N ASP A 150 -6.76 -0.99 -4.45
CA ASP A 150 -6.90 -2.39 -4.84
C ASP A 150 -6.18 -3.32 -3.86
N LEU A 151 -4.92 -3.00 -3.51
CA LEU A 151 -4.12 -3.80 -2.59
C LEU A 151 -4.62 -3.70 -1.15
N LEU A 152 -4.94 -2.51 -0.65
CA LEU A 152 -5.53 -2.36 0.68
C LEU A 152 -6.83 -3.15 0.80
N ASN A 153 -7.70 -3.06 -0.19
CA ASN A 153 -8.98 -3.76 -0.20
C ASN A 153 -8.83 -5.27 -0.43
N THR A 154 -7.74 -5.73 -1.03
CA THR A 154 -7.39 -7.14 -1.14
C THR A 154 -6.94 -7.71 0.20
N TYR A 155 -6.04 -7.04 0.93
CA TYR A 155 -5.37 -7.64 2.10
C TYR A 155 -5.98 -7.31 3.46
N ASN A 156 -7.08 -6.54 3.48
CA ASN A 156 -7.78 -6.16 4.71
C ASN A 156 -9.25 -6.53 4.60
N ALA A 157 -9.90 -6.89 5.72
CA ALA A 157 -11.33 -7.18 5.72
C ALA A 157 -12.19 -5.91 5.47
N GLN A 158 -11.76 -4.77 6.02
CA GLN A 158 -12.41 -3.47 5.83
C GLN A 158 -12.32 -3.01 4.36
N THR A 159 -13.33 -2.25 3.93
CA THR A 159 -13.29 -1.53 2.65
C THR A 159 -12.74 -0.12 2.85
N PHE A 160 -11.69 0.23 2.11
CA PHE A 160 -11.05 1.54 2.11
C PHE A 160 -11.38 2.31 0.84
N HIS A 161 -11.64 3.60 1.00
CA HIS A 161 -11.81 4.57 -0.07
C HIS A 161 -10.67 5.59 -0.03
N LYS A 162 -10.61 6.44 -1.06
CA LYS A 162 -9.63 7.53 -1.16
C LYS A 162 -9.47 8.32 0.13
N GLN A 163 -10.58 8.76 0.73
CA GLN A 163 -10.53 9.64 1.89
C GLN A 163 -9.92 8.93 3.12
N ASP A 164 -10.17 7.64 3.28
CA ASP A 164 -9.58 6.84 4.37
C ASP A 164 -8.05 6.79 4.25
N VAL A 165 -7.55 6.59 3.02
CA VAL A 165 -6.10 6.55 2.74
C VAL A 165 -5.46 7.90 3.06
N LEU A 166 -6.03 9.00 2.56
CA LEU A 166 -5.49 10.35 2.77
C LEU A 166 -5.54 10.75 4.25
N GLN A 167 -6.64 10.47 4.95
CA GLN A 167 -6.74 10.76 6.39
C GLN A 167 -5.73 9.95 7.21
N ARG A 168 -5.52 8.66 6.89
CA ARG A 168 -4.51 7.84 7.57
C ARG A 168 -3.10 8.37 7.38
N LEU A 169 -2.74 8.79 6.16
CA LEU A 169 -1.44 9.40 5.88
C LEU A 169 -1.27 10.75 6.57
N GLN A 170 -2.30 11.59 6.55
CA GLN A 170 -2.30 12.90 7.22
C GLN A 170 -2.13 12.79 8.74
N ASN A 171 -2.66 11.70 9.34
CA ASN A 171 -2.60 11.46 10.78
C ASN A 171 -1.38 10.65 11.22
N ASP A 172 -0.55 10.15 10.29
CA ASP A 172 0.64 9.36 10.62
C ASP A 172 1.82 10.26 11.00
N LYS A 173 2.10 10.35 12.30
CA LYS A 173 3.16 11.19 12.88
C LYS A 173 4.59 10.74 12.53
N LYS A 174 4.77 9.56 11.92
CA LYS A 174 6.10 9.03 11.57
C LYS A 174 6.55 9.44 10.16
N ILE A 175 5.70 10.12 9.41
CA ILE A 175 5.99 10.55 8.04
C ILE A 175 5.75 12.05 7.87
N GLU A 176 6.40 12.62 6.86
CA GLU A 176 5.98 13.90 6.30
C GLU A 176 4.99 13.61 5.18
N PHE A 177 3.71 13.96 5.37
CA PHE A 177 2.71 13.87 4.31
C PHE A 177 2.44 15.25 3.72
N VAL A 178 2.56 15.37 2.40
CA VAL A 178 2.30 16.63 1.66
C VAL A 178 1.28 16.35 0.57
N GLN A 179 0.19 17.11 0.56
CA GLN A 179 -0.79 17.07 -0.52
C GLN A 179 -0.65 18.32 -1.39
N LEU A 180 -0.49 18.13 -2.70
CA LEU A 180 -0.34 19.19 -3.68
C LEU A 180 -1.52 19.22 -4.66
N ASN A 181 -1.97 20.42 -5.02
CA ASN A 181 -3.01 20.63 -6.04
C ASN A 181 -2.40 20.90 -7.44
N ASN A 182 -1.31 20.19 -7.74
CA ASN A 182 -0.58 20.26 -9.01
C ASN A 182 -0.70 18.93 -9.76
N ARG A 183 -0.32 18.92 -11.03
CA ARG A 183 -0.04 17.70 -11.77
C ARG A 183 1.42 17.33 -11.63
N VAL A 184 1.74 16.05 -11.76
CA VAL A 184 3.12 15.56 -11.83
C VAL A 184 3.85 16.18 -13.01
N THR A 185 3.16 16.38 -14.14
CA THR A 185 3.71 17.00 -15.35
C THR A 185 4.12 18.46 -15.18
N ASP A 186 3.69 19.11 -14.10
CA ASP A 186 4.09 20.48 -13.76
C ASP A 186 5.55 20.52 -13.22
N PHE A 187 6.17 19.36 -12.97
CA PHE A 187 7.51 19.24 -12.40
C PHE A 187 8.46 18.51 -13.36
N SER A 188 9.70 19.00 -13.45
CA SER A 188 10.79 18.24 -14.05
C SER A 188 11.16 17.05 -13.16
N LYS A 189 11.83 16.04 -13.73
CA LYS A 189 12.36 14.90 -12.96
C LYS A 189 13.24 15.35 -11.78
N GLN A 190 14.13 16.32 -12.01
CA GLN A 190 15.00 16.87 -10.97
C GLN A 190 14.20 17.55 -9.85
N ASN A 191 13.11 18.23 -10.18
CA ASN A 191 12.25 18.88 -9.17
C ASN A 191 11.46 17.83 -8.36
N LEU A 192 11.01 16.73 -8.98
CA LEU A 192 10.41 15.60 -8.25
C LEU A 192 11.41 14.94 -7.29
N GLU A 193 12.68 14.81 -7.70
CA GLU A 193 13.75 14.29 -6.84
C GLU A 193 14.04 15.22 -5.65
N LYS A 194 14.13 16.53 -5.88
CA LYS A 194 14.30 17.53 -4.81
C LYS A 194 13.12 17.56 -3.85
N LEU A 195 11.90 17.43 -4.37
CA LEU A 195 10.68 17.38 -3.56
C LEU A 195 10.69 16.18 -2.60
N MET A 196 11.28 15.05 -3.03
CA MET A 196 11.54 13.87 -2.22
C MET A 196 12.89 13.95 -1.48
N ASN A 197 13.08 14.98 -0.67
CA ASN A 197 14.31 15.25 0.09
C ASN A 197 14.67 14.18 1.14
N HIS A 198 13.73 13.36 1.63
CA HIS A 198 14.02 12.21 2.49
C HIS A 198 13.04 11.04 2.27
N LYS A 199 13.46 9.82 2.65
CA LYS A 199 12.69 8.58 2.47
C LYS A 199 11.37 8.56 3.26
N ASN A 200 11.31 9.29 4.38
CA ASN A 200 10.10 9.34 5.22
C ASN A 200 8.97 10.25 4.71
N LYS A 201 9.14 10.86 3.53
CA LYS A 201 8.14 11.73 2.91
C LYS A 201 7.19 10.95 2.00
N VAL A 202 5.93 11.36 1.95
CA VAL A 202 4.95 10.90 0.97
C VAL A 202 4.25 12.13 0.41
N VAL A 203 4.36 12.35 -0.89
CA VAL A 203 3.66 13.45 -1.56
C VAL A 203 2.49 12.91 -2.35
N TYR A 204 1.33 13.55 -2.28
CA TYR A 204 0.15 13.20 -3.06
C TYR A 204 -0.22 14.32 -4.03
N PHE A 205 -0.20 14.02 -5.33
CA PHE A 205 -0.65 14.94 -6.39
C PHE A 205 -2.15 14.74 -6.61
N ALA A 206 -2.97 15.66 -6.08
CA ALA A 206 -4.42 15.51 -6.02
C ALA A 206 -5.09 15.45 -7.41
N LYS A 207 -4.55 16.18 -8.41
CA LYS A 207 -5.10 16.24 -9.77
C LYS A 207 -4.92 14.93 -10.54
N ASP A 208 -3.77 14.28 -10.35
CA ASP A 208 -3.45 13.02 -11.04
C ASP A 208 -3.74 11.78 -10.18
N GLN A 209 -4.03 11.98 -8.89
CA GLN A 209 -4.30 10.93 -7.91
C GLN A 209 -3.15 9.92 -7.77
N VAL A 210 -1.93 10.44 -7.70
CA VAL A 210 -0.69 9.66 -7.60
C VAL A 210 0.12 10.07 -6.38
N PHE A 211 0.73 9.08 -5.75
CA PHE A 211 1.72 9.28 -4.70
C PHE A 211 3.11 9.32 -5.29
N LEU A 212 3.96 10.22 -4.79
CA LEU A 212 5.39 10.26 -5.02
C LEU A 212 6.08 9.81 -3.74
N VAL A 213 6.91 8.78 -3.86
CA VAL A 213 7.68 8.21 -2.75
C VAL A 213 9.07 7.80 -3.23
N LYS A 214 10.02 7.64 -2.31
CA LYS A 214 11.30 6.97 -2.59
C LYS A 214 11.16 5.48 -2.28
N SER A 215 11.65 4.65 -3.18
CA SER A 215 11.80 3.22 -2.94
C SER A 215 12.88 2.95 -1.89
N ASP A 216 12.84 1.78 -1.28
CA ASP A 216 13.85 1.31 -0.34
C ASP A 216 14.09 -0.19 -0.55
N ILE A 217 15.29 -0.66 -0.23
CA ILE A 217 15.57 -2.10 -0.23
C ILE A 217 15.30 -2.71 1.14
N GLY A 218 15.15 -4.03 1.19
CA GLY A 218 14.96 -4.74 2.46
C GLY A 218 13.53 -4.68 3.01
N TYR A 219 12.54 -4.24 2.21
CA TYR A 219 11.13 -4.46 2.54
C TYR A 219 10.78 -5.94 2.39
N GLY A 220 10.92 -6.68 3.49
CA GLY A 220 10.62 -8.11 3.56
C GLY A 220 10.87 -8.66 4.97
N GLY A 221 10.62 -9.96 5.15
CA GLY A 221 10.89 -10.64 6.41
C GLY A 221 10.87 -12.16 6.21
N ALA A 222 11.65 -12.88 7.01
CA ALA A 222 11.53 -14.33 7.05
C ALA A 222 10.16 -14.72 7.59
N THR A 223 9.52 -15.72 6.97
CA THR A 223 8.32 -16.35 7.49
C THR A 223 8.59 -17.83 7.68
N ASP A 224 8.25 -18.33 8.86
CA ASP A 224 8.37 -19.76 9.17
C ASP A 224 7.13 -20.55 8.76
N ALA A 225 6.21 -19.91 8.01
CA ALA A 225 4.93 -20.45 7.61
C ALA A 225 4.75 -20.45 6.09
N ILE A 226 4.12 -21.50 5.57
CA ILE A 226 3.79 -21.63 4.15
C ILE A 226 2.35 -22.11 3.98
N PHE A 227 1.66 -21.59 2.97
CA PHE A 227 0.32 -22.08 2.61
C PHE A 227 0.40 -23.54 2.16
N MET A 228 -0.51 -24.36 2.69
CA MET A 228 -0.66 -25.75 2.26
C MET A 228 -1.10 -25.79 0.79
N PRO A 229 -0.84 -26.89 0.06
CA PRO A 229 -1.16 -26.96 -1.36
C PRO A 229 -2.67 -26.96 -1.61
N VAL A 230 -3.08 -26.62 -2.84
CA VAL A 230 -4.48 -26.32 -3.22
C VAL A 230 -5.44 -27.46 -2.90
N GLU A 231 -4.98 -28.71 -2.94
CA GLU A 231 -5.77 -29.91 -2.62
C GLU A 231 -6.22 -29.95 -1.14
N LYS A 232 -5.62 -29.11 -0.29
CA LYS A 232 -5.95 -28.97 1.13
C LYS A 232 -6.86 -27.78 1.40
N TRP A 233 -7.19 -26.98 0.38
CA TRP A 233 -8.07 -25.83 0.53
C TRP A 233 -9.52 -26.27 0.52
N GLU A 234 -10.35 -25.59 1.31
CA GLU A 234 -11.77 -25.91 1.42
C GLU A 234 -12.61 -24.73 0.93
N VAL A 235 -13.53 -24.98 0.00
CA VAL A 235 -14.48 -23.96 -0.47
C VAL A 235 -15.77 -24.06 0.35
N LYS A 236 -16.19 -22.96 0.97
CA LYS A 236 -17.42 -22.85 1.76
C LYS A 236 -18.23 -21.63 1.33
N GLY A 237 -19.28 -21.85 0.53
CA GLY A 237 -20.10 -20.76 0.03
C GLY A 237 -19.29 -19.83 -0.87
N ASP A 238 -19.09 -18.58 -0.45
CA ASP A 238 -18.27 -17.56 -1.13
C ASP A 238 -16.82 -17.47 -0.59
N ARG A 239 -16.42 -18.40 0.28
CA ARG A 239 -15.12 -18.41 0.96
C ARG A 239 -14.21 -19.55 0.49
N VAL A 240 -12.90 -19.29 0.55
CA VAL A 240 -11.84 -20.31 0.41
C VAL A 240 -11.03 -20.31 1.71
N LEU A 241 -10.98 -21.44 2.38
CA LEU A 241 -10.22 -21.66 3.61
C LEU A 241 -8.89 -22.31 3.24
N ILE A 242 -7.80 -21.66 3.65
CA ILE A 242 -6.45 -21.94 3.18
C ILE A 242 -5.59 -22.16 4.41
N PRO A 243 -5.35 -23.43 4.78
CA PRO A 243 -4.51 -23.73 5.91
C PRO A 243 -3.06 -23.42 5.58
N TYR A 244 -2.28 -23.08 6.61
CA TYR A 244 -0.85 -22.91 6.48
C TYR A 244 -0.12 -23.63 7.62
N GLU A 245 1.08 -24.12 7.30
CA GLU A 245 1.89 -24.98 8.15
C GLU A 245 3.26 -24.36 8.39
N ASN A 246 3.88 -24.74 9.51
CA ASN A 246 5.25 -24.36 9.78
C ASN A 246 6.20 -25.11 8.83
N ILE A 247 7.15 -24.39 8.23
CA ILE A 247 8.06 -24.92 7.21
C ILE A 247 8.92 -26.06 7.76
N ALA A 248 9.41 -25.93 9.00
CA ALA A 248 10.31 -26.90 9.62
C ALA A 248 9.57 -28.15 10.14
N THR A 249 8.44 -27.94 10.81
CA THR A 249 7.73 -29.02 11.53
C THR A 249 6.57 -29.63 10.76
N ARG A 250 6.11 -28.99 9.67
CA ARG A 250 4.92 -29.37 8.89
C ARG A 250 3.64 -29.45 9.73
N LYS A 251 3.65 -28.82 10.91
CA LYS A 251 2.46 -28.72 11.77
C LYS A 251 1.58 -27.57 11.29
N PRO A 252 0.25 -27.74 11.26
CA PRO A 252 -0.67 -26.63 11.02
C PRO A 252 -0.43 -25.53 12.06
N VAL A 253 -0.31 -24.29 11.60
CA VAL A 253 -0.12 -23.12 12.47
C VAL A 253 -1.20 -22.07 12.27
N GLY A 254 -2.09 -22.24 11.29
CA GLY A 254 -3.25 -21.39 11.18
C GLY A 254 -4.06 -21.55 9.89
N MET A 255 -4.95 -20.58 9.68
CA MET A 255 -5.87 -20.51 8.54
C MET A 255 -5.96 -19.09 7.98
N MET A 256 -5.84 -18.94 6.66
CA MET A 256 -6.27 -17.74 5.94
C MET A 256 -7.63 -18.00 5.32
N THR A 257 -8.57 -17.08 5.51
CA THR A 257 -9.87 -17.11 4.85
C THR A 257 -9.93 -16.04 3.78
N LEU A 258 -10.05 -16.46 2.53
CA LEU A 258 -10.35 -15.59 1.41
C LEU A 258 -11.85 -15.58 1.14
N ARG A 259 -12.35 -14.47 0.63
CA ARG A 259 -13.75 -14.31 0.24
C ARG A 259 -13.86 -13.66 -1.12
N LEU A 260 -14.82 -14.10 -1.94
CA LEU A 260 -15.10 -13.48 -3.24
C LEU A 260 -15.29 -11.97 -3.06
N ASN A 261 -14.62 -11.21 -3.92
CA ASN A 261 -14.50 -9.77 -3.75
C ASN A 261 -15.78 -9.04 -4.20
N ASN A 262 -16.64 -8.79 -3.23
CA ASN A 262 -17.87 -8.03 -3.36
C ASN A 262 -17.74 -6.57 -2.89
N LYS A 263 -16.53 -6.08 -2.64
CA LYS A 263 -16.31 -4.72 -2.13
C LYS A 263 -16.61 -3.68 -3.20
N ASN A 264 -17.20 -2.56 -2.77
CA ASN A 264 -17.45 -1.40 -3.61
C ASN A 264 -16.49 -0.27 -3.22
N TYR A 265 -15.59 0.10 -4.13
CA TYR A 265 -14.60 1.16 -3.96
C TYR A 265 -14.04 1.58 -5.33
N GLU A 266 -13.33 2.70 -5.42
CA GLU A 266 -12.66 3.15 -6.64
C GLU A 266 -11.47 2.24 -6.98
N SER A 267 -11.73 1.21 -7.79
CA SER A 267 -10.75 0.19 -8.15
C SER A 267 -9.98 0.50 -9.45
N GLY A 268 -8.79 -0.06 -9.59
CA GLY A 268 -7.97 0.01 -10.79
C GLY A 268 -7.75 -1.35 -11.46
N ALA A 269 -6.68 -1.44 -12.25
CA ALA A 269 -6.28 -2.66 -12.95
C ALA A 269 -5.81 -3.80 -12.03
N ASN A 270 -5.68 -3.57 -10.71
CA ASN A 270 -5.16 -4.55 -9.76
C ASN A 270 -6.27 -5.13 -8.87
N ARG A 271 -7.55 -4.87 -9.18
CA ARG A 271 -8.66 -5.45 -8.44
C ARG A 271 -8.62 -6.97 -8.52
N THR A 272 -8.55 -7.60 -7.36
CA THR A 272 -8.46 -9.05 -7.21
C THR A 272 -9.83 -9.70 -7.09
N MET A 273 -9.93 -10.96 -7.49
CA MET A 273 -11.16 -11.76 -7.38
C MET A 273 -11.55 -12.07 -5.94
N TYR A 274 -10.58 -12.05 -5.02
CA TYR A 274 -10.77 -12.34 -3.61
C TYR A 274 -10.17 -11.25 -2.74
N TYR A 275 -10.68 -11.11 -1.51
CA TYR A 275 -9.99 -10.39 -0.45
C TYR A 275 -9.77 -11.30 0.76
N VAL A 276 -8.78 -10.93 1.58
CA VAL A 276 -8.50 -11.57 2.86
C VAL A 276 -9.54 -11.12 3.86
N GLU A 277 -10.47 -12.02 4.20
CA GLU A 277 -11.46 -11.80 5.25
C GLU A 277 -10.81 -11.95 6.63
N LYS A 278 -9.95 -12.97 6.78
CA LYS A 278 -9.33 -13.29 8.06
C LYS A 278 -8.00 -14.01 7.90
N PHE A 279 -7.12 -13.79 8.86
CA PHE A 279 -5.87 -14.52 9.05
C PHE A 279 -5.75 -14.88 10.52
N GLU A 280 -5.66 -16.16 10.83
CA GLU A 280 -5.67 -16.70 12.19
C GLU A 280 -4.47 -17.59 12.39
N LEU A 281 -3.72 -17.36 13.46
CA LEU A 281 -2.72 -18.28 13.99
C LEU A 281 -3.36 -19.10 15.11
N TYR A 282 -2.99 -20.37 15.24
CA TYR A 282 -3.44 -21.25 16.33
C TYR A 282 -2.70 -20.99 17.64
#